data_AF-A0A1S3JVL8-F1
#
_entry.id   AF-A0A1S3JVL8-F1
#
_cell.length_a   1.000
_cell.length_b   1.000
_cell.length_c   1.000
_cell.angle_alpha   90.00
_cell.angle_beta   90.00
_cell.angle_gamma   90.00
#
_symmetry.space_group_name_H-M   'P 1'
#
loop_
_entity.id
_entity.type
_entity.pdbx_description
1 polymer ?
#
loop_
_entity_poly.entity_id
_entity_poly.type
_entity_poly.pdbx_seq_one_letter_code
_entity_poly.pdbx_strand_id
1 'polypeptide(L)'
;MDISGNIRKINEKYKTNPSAFSTLQAIVLYEKSVGQSQLSNSATQALLWLKRALHFIKEFLGELVSGEQDLTKAATKAYERSLKPYHGWVVRGVFSLAAKAAPYREEFLKHLAASRMDQENPDFETLIIQDMDECSSALEVLISILSDFYISEDLDSQEQV
;
A
#
# COMPACT_ATOMS: atom_id res chain seq x y z
N MET A 1 3.55 9.80 3.59
CA MET A 1 2.96 8.61 4.22
C MET A 1 4.07 7.74 4.78
N ASP A 2 3.91 7.19 5.99
CA ASP A 2 4.89 6.32 6.65
C ASP A 2 4.33 4.89 6.79
N ILE A 3 4.74 3.99 5.88
CA ILE A 3 4.30 2.59 5.86
C ILE A 3 4.77 1.86 7.14
N SER A 4 6.05 2.01 7.49
CA SER A 4 6.65 1.35 8.65
C SER A 4 6.03 1.80 9.97
N GLY A 5 5.72 3.09 10.09
CA GLY A 5 5.00 3.63 11.25
C GLY A 5 3.60 3.05 11.40
N ASN A 6 2.86 2.89 10.30
CA ASN A 6 1.54 2.28 10.32
C ASN A 6 1.59 0.80 10.74
N ILE A 7 2.52 0.03 10.16
CA ILE A 7 2.76 -1.37 10.54
C ILE A 7 3.10 -1.47 12.03
N ARG A 8 3.97 -0.58 12.52
CA ARG A 8 4.35 -0.55 13.94
C ARG A 8 3.14 -0.34 14.85
N LYS A 9 2.28 0.64 14.58
CA LYS A 9 1.07 0.93 15.39
C LYS A 9 0.13 -0.29 15.45
N ILE A 10 -0.12 -0.94 14.31
CA ILE A 10 -0.95 -2.15 14.24
C ILE A 10 -0.33 -3.28 15.08
N ASN A 11 0.97 -3.49 14.93
CA ASN A 11 1.70 -4.53 15.66
C ASN A 11 1.76 -4.26 17.18
N GLU A 12 1.92 -3.00 17.59
CA GLU A 12 1.85 -2.59 18.99
C GLU A 12 0.50 -2.93 19.60
N LYS A 13 -0.60 -2.66 18.87
CA LYS A 13 -1.94 -3.02 19.32
C LYS A 13 -2.11 -4.54 19.40
N TYR A 14 -1.70 -5.28 18.37
CA TYR A 14 -1.72 -6.76 18.37
C TYR A 14 -1.03 -7.35 19.61
N LYS A 15 0.17 -6.87 19.94
CA LYS A 15 0.97 -7.36 21.08
C LYS A 15 0.30 -7.19 22.44
N THR A 16 -0.66 -6.28 22.58
CA THR A 16 -1.37 -6.09 23.85
C THR A 16 -2.29 -7.26 24.19
N ASN A 17 -2.82 -7.97 23.19
CA ASN A 17 -3.62 -9.19 23.39
C ASN A 17 -3.68 -10.04 22.10
N PRO A 18 -2.63 -10.84 21.79
CA PRO A 18 -2.55 -11.58 20.54
C PRO A 18 -3.71 -12.54 20.28
N SER A 19 -4.29 -13.14 21.33
CA SER A 19 -5.42 -14.07 21.18
C SER A 19 -6.72 -13.34 20.84
N ALA A 20 -6.97 -12.17 21.41
CA ALA A 20 -8.13 -11.34 21.08
C ALA A 20 -7.98 -10.60 19.74
N PHE A 21 -6.74 -10.29 19.35
CA PHE A 21 -6.41 -9.52 18.15
C PHE A 21 -5.85 -10.39 17.03
N SER A 22 -6.42 -11.58 16.84
CA SER A 22 -5.99 -12.57 15.84
C SER A 22 -6.24 -12.13 14.38
N THR A 23 -7.06 -11.11 14.16
CA THR A 23 -7.35 -10.54 12.83
C THR A 23 -7.30 -9.01 12.88
N LEU A 24 -7.10 -8.39 11.71
CA LEU A 24 -7.13 -6.93 11.56
C LEU A 24 -8.52 -6.36 11.93
N GLN A 25 -9.59 -7.04 11.54
CA GLN A 25 -10.96 -6.67 11.86
C GLN A 25 -11.20 -6.70 13.38
N ALA A 26 -10.69 -7.71 14.10
CA ALA A 26 -10.82 -7.77 15.55
C ALA A 26 -10.17 -6.57 16.26
N ILE A 27 -9.01 -6.11 15.77
CA ILE A 27 -8.37 -4.88 16.27
C ILE A 27 -9.27 -3.67 16.06
N VAL A 28 -9.78 -3.49 14.84
CA VAL A 28 -10.61 -2.33 14.47
C VAL A 28 -11.93 -2.32 15.23
N LEU A 29 -12.64 -3.45 15.29
CA LEU A 29 -13.90 -3.58 16.02
C LEU A 29 -13.71 -3.31 17.51
N TYR A 30 -12.60 -3.78 18.10
CA TYR A 30 -12.28 -3.46 19.48
C TYR A 30 -12.09 -1.96 19.67
N GLU A 31 -11.21 -1.31 18.89
CA GLU A 31 -10.97 0.13 19.02
C GLU A 31 -12.23 0.96 18.79
N LYS A 32 -13.10 0.54 17.86
CA LYS A 32 -14.42 1.17 17.65
C LYS A 32 -15.31 1.02 18.89
N SER A 33 -15.40 -0.18 19.47
CA SER A 33 -16.25 -0.42 20.65
C SER A 33 -15.83 0.36 21.90
N VAL A 34 -14.54 0.69 22.03
CA VAL A 34 -14.03 1.53 23.13
C VAL A 34 -13.88 3.01 22.76
N GLY A 35 -14.38 3.44 21.59
CA GLY A 35 -14.36 4.84 21.16
C GLY A 35 -12.95 5.38 20.83
N GLN A 36 -12.02 4.51 20.44
CA GLN A 36 -10.62 4.86 20.14
C GLN A 36 -10.26 4.81 18.65
N SER A 37 -11.17 4.37 17.78
CA SER A 37 -10.91 4.18 16.33
C SER A 37 -10.54 5.45 15.56
N GLN A 38 -10.91 6.63 16.07
CA GLN A 38 -10.62 7.93 15.44
C GLN A 38 -9.38 8.62 16.00
N LEU A 39 -8.70 8.03 17.00
CA LEU A 39 -7.47 8.60 17.53
C LEU A 39 -6.36 8.49 16.47
N SER A 40 -5.56 9.55 16.33
CA SER A 40 -4.47 9.62 15.33
C SER A 40 -3.36 8.57 15.52
N ASN A 41 -3.23 8.04 16.74
CA ASN A 41 -2.32 6.96 17.10
C ASN A 41 -2.99 5.58 17.12
N SER A 42 -4.28 5.46 16.79
CA SER A 42 -4.99 4.18 16.76
C SER A 42 -4.47 3.25 15.67
N ALA A 43 -4.64 1.94 15.89
CA ALA A 43 -4.35 0.94 14.87
C ALA A 43 -5.36 1.02 13.71
N THR A 44 -6.59 1.47 13.96
CA THR A 44 -7.64 1.68 12.97
C THR A 44 -7.24 2.74 11.94
N GLN A 45 -6.75 3.90 12.37
CA GLN A 45 -6.22 4.93 11.46
C GLN A 45 -4.96 4.45 10.76
N ALA A 46 -4.07 3.74 11.47
CA ALA A 46 -2.85 3.20 10.87
C ALA A 46 -3.16 2.21 9.73
N LEU A 47 -4.13 1.32 9.93
CA LEU A 47 -4.55 0.35 8.92
C LEU A 47 -5.28 1.02 7.74
N LEU A 48 -6.07 2.08 7.98
CA LEU A 48 -6.67 2.89 6.91
C LEU A 48 -5.61 3.48 5.97
N TRP A 49 -4.56 4.08 6.55
CA TRP A 49 -3.48 4.64 5.74
C TRP A 49 -2.62 3.56 5.09
N LEU A 50 -2.42 2.43 5.76
CA LEU A 50 -1.70 1.29 5.19
C LEU A 50 -2.43 0.68 3.98
N LYS A 51 -3.76 0.47 4.05
CA LYS A 51 -4.52 -0.07 2.90
C LYS A 51 -4.42 0.85 1.69
N ARG A 52 -4.43 2.18 1.89
CA ARG A 52 -4.25 3.17 0.82
C ARG A 52 -2.86 3.12 0.19
N ALA A 53 -1.83 2.93 1.02
CA ALA A 53 -0.46 2.72 0.54
C ALA A 53 -0.35 1.45 -0.32
N LEU A 54 -0.95 0.36 0.15
CA LEU A 54 -0.96 -0.92 -0.55
C LEU A 54 -1.75 -0.83 -1.86
N HIS A 55 -2.84 -0.06 -1.89
CA HIS A 55 -3.59 0.20 -3.13
C HIS A 55 -2.75 0.96 -4.15
N PHE A 56 -1.96 1.95 -3.72
CA PHE A 56 -0.98 2.59 -4.60
C PHE A 56 0.05 1.59 -5.16
N ILE A 57 0.60 0.72 -4.31
CA ILE A 57 1.58 -0.30 -4.75
C ILE A 57 0.93 -1.24 -5.76
N LYS A 58 -0.28 -1.73 -5.49
CA LYS A 58 -1.02 -2.60 -6.41
C LYS A 58 -1.26 -1.93 -7.77
N GLU A 59 -1.70 -0.68 -7.78
CA GLU A 59 -1.92 0.05 -9.04
C GLU A 59 -0.60 0.28 -9.80
N PHE A 60 0.48 0.56 -9.08
CA PHE A 60 1.80 0.73 -9.66
C PHE A 60 2.31 -0.55 -10.31
N LEU A 61 2.21 -1.69 -9.62
CA LEU A 61 2.55 -3.00 -10.17
C LEU A 61 1.69 -3.33 -11.40
N GLY A 62 0.39 -3.05 -11.34
CA GLY A 62 -0.53 -3.26 -12.46
C GLY A 62 -0.16 -2.47 -13.73
N GLU A 63 0.34 -1.24 -13.60
CA GLU A 63 0.84 -0.47 -14.76
C GLU A 63 2.10 -1.12 -15.36
N LEU A 64 3.00 -1.67 -14.54
CA LEU A 64 4.21 -2.37 -15.03
C LEU A 64 3.87 -3.68 -15.72
N VAL A 65 2.96 -4.47 -15.13
CA VAL A 65 2.44 -5.72 -15.72
C VAL A 65 1.75 -5.45 -17.07
N SER A 66 1.06 -4.30 -17.18
CA SER A 66 0.43 -3.86 -18.43
C SER A 66 1.43 -3.33 -19.48
N GLY A 67 2.74 -3.35 -19.18
CA GLY A 67 3.81 -3.00 -20.11
C GLY A 67 4.26 -1.54 -20.07
N GLU A 68 3.83 -0.72 -19.11
CA GLU A 68 4.33 0.65 -18.96
C GLU A 68 5.83 0.64 -18.65
N GLN A 69 6.61 1.36 -19.48
CA GLN A 69 8.08 1.38 -19.38
C GLN A 69 8.59 2.58 -18.57
N ASP A 70 7.81 3.66 -18.49
CA ASP A 70 8.17 4.87 -17.74
C ASP A 70 7.64 4.78 -16.30
N LEU A 71 8.55 4.62 -15.33
CA LEU A 71 8.20 4.51 -13.92
C LEU A 71 7.58 5.79 -13.35
N THR A 72 7.96 6.96 -13.85
CA THR A 72 7.33 8.23 -13.43
C THR A 72 5.86 8.24 -13.85
N LYS A 73 5.59 7.79 -15.08
CA LYS A 73 4.23 7.70 -15.63
C LYS A 73 3.41 6.62 -14.91
N ALA A 74 3.97 5.43 -14.69
CA ALA A 74 3.33 4.36 -13.92
C ALA A 74 2.97 4.83 -12.50
N ALA A 75 3.94 5.41 -11.77
CA ALA A 75 3.71 5.93 -10.43
C ALA A 75 2.67 7.06 -10.41
N THR A 76 2.67 7.95 -11.40
CA THR A 76 1.69 9.03 -11.48
C THR A 76 0.27 8.48 -11.67
N LYS A 77 0.05 7.56 -12.61
CA LYS A 77 -1.27 6.93 -12.81
C LYS A 77 -1.74 6.18 -11.56
N ALA A 78 -0.85 5.40 -10.94
CA ALA A 78 -1.15 4.68 -9.72
C ALA A 78 -1.57 5.63 -8.59
N TYR A 79 -0.86 6.75 -8.44
CA TYR A 79 -1.17 7.79 -7.46
C TYR A 79 -2.55 8.41 -7.68
N GLU A 80 -2.90 8.70 -8.93
CA GLU A 80 -4.19 9.28 -9.28
C GLU A 80 -5.37 8.40 -8.91
N ARG A 81 -5.23 7.07 -9.05
CA ARG A 81 -6.27 6.09 -8.74
C ARG A 81 -6.37 5.69 -7.27
N SER A 82 -5.36 6.04 -6.45
CA SER A 82 -5.26 5.55 -5.07
C SER A 82 -5.13 6.68 -4.04
N LEU A 83 -3.96 7.33 -3.95
CA LEU A 83 -3.61 8.24 -2.86
C LEU A 83 -4.00 9.70 -3.08
N LYS A 84 -4.10 10.14 -4.35
CA LYS A 84 -4.39 11.54 -4.70
C LYS A 84 -5.66 12.10 -4.05
N PRO A 85 -6.78 11.35 -3.93
CA PRO A 85 -7.99 11.84 -3.26
C PRO A 85 -7.76 12.25 -1.79
N TYR A 86 -6.81 11.58 -1.11
CA TYR A 86 -6.55 11.73 0.33
C TYR A 86 -5.37 12.64 0.65
N HIS A 87 -4.72 13.22 -0.35
CA HIS A 87 -3.62 14.15 -0.17
C HIS A 87 -4.07 15.56 -0.54
N GLY A 88 -3.79 16.54 0.30
CA GLY A 88 -3.92 17.96 0.04
C GLY A 88 -2.88 18.47 -0.97
N TRP A 89 -3.01 19.73 -1.37
CA TRP A 89 -2.18 20.33 -2.43
C TRP A 89 -0.67 20.28 -2.13
N VAL A 90 -0.27 20.44 -0.87
CA VAL A 90 1.15 20.37 -0.45
C VAL A 90 1.70 18.97 -0.70
N VAL A 91 1.01 17.94 -0.21
CA VAL A 91 1.45 16.54 -0.32
C VAL A 91 1.44 16.08 -1.78
N ARG A 92 0.47 16.54 -2.59
CA ARG A 92 0.46 16.32 -4.05
C ARG A 92 1.70 16.90 -4.74
N GLY A 93 2.13 18.10 -4.32
CA GLY A 93 3.36 18.73 -4.82
C GLY A 93 4.61 17.92 -4.47
N VAL A 94 4.72 17.46 -3.23
CA VAL A 94 5.81 16.59 -2.77
C VAL A 94 5.84 15.28 -3.57
N PHE A 95 4.69 14.65 -3.79
CA PHE A 95 4.60 13.45 -4.63
C PHE A 95 5.10 13.71 -6.05
N SER A 96 4.69 14.82 -6.67
CA SER A 96 5.09 15.17 -8.04
C SER A 96 6.60 15.35 -8.20
N LEU A 97 7.28 15.83 -7.15
CA LEU A 97 8.74 15.90 -7.10
C LEU A 97 9.36 14.52 -6.90
N ALA A 98 8.83 13.71 -5.97
CA ALA A 98 9.32 12.36 -5.69
C ALA A 98 9.18 11.44 -6.92
N ALA A 99 8.08 11.53 -7.67
CA ALA A 99 7.86 10.72 -8.87
C ALA A 99 8.93 10.98 -9.93
N LYS A 100 9.42 12.21 -10.07
CA LYS A 100 10.51 12.57 -11.00
C LYS A 100 11.87 12.03 -10.57
N ALA A 101 12.01 11.60 -9.32
CA ALA A 101 13.20 10.93 -8.82
C ALA A 101 13.10 9.40 -8.93
N ALA A 102 12.05 8.87 -9.56
CA ALA A 102 11.97 7.45 -9.85
C ALA A 102 13.17 7.02 -10.73
N PRO A 103 13.78 5.85 -10.45
CA PRO A 103 14.90 5.36 -11.24
C PRO A 103 14.45 4.94 -12.64
N TYR A 104 15.41 4.56 -13.48
CA TYR A 104 15.08 3.88 -14.72
C TYR A 104 14.48 2.50 -14.43
N ARG A 105 13.57 2.02 -15.31
CA ARG A 105 12.91 0.73 -15.15
C ARG A 105 13.89 -0.44 -15.00
N GLU A 106 14.94 -0.46 -15.81
CA GLU A 106 15.97 -1.49 -15.72
C GLU A 106 16.63 -1.54 -14.33
N GLU A 107 16.99 -0.37 -13.77
CA GLU A 107 17.57 -0.29 -12.43
C GLU A 107 16.56 -0.73 -11.37
N PHE A 108 15.30 -0.29 -11.48
CA PHE A 108 14.25 -0.71 -10.56
C PHE A 108 14.06 -2.24 -10.54
N LEU A 109 13.96 -2.89 -11.70
CA LEU A 109 13.81 -4.34 -11.78
C LEU A 109 15.00 -5.07 -11.15
N LYS A 110 16.23 -4.57 -11.36
CA LYS A 110 17.43 -5.13 -10.73
C LYS A 110 17.37 -5.08 -9.20
N HIS A 111 16.76 -4.03 -8.62
CA HIS A 111 16.59 -3.94 -7.16
C HIS A 111 15.53 -4.90 -6.60
N LEU A 112 14.69 -5.49 -7.45
CA LEU A 112 13.71 -6.51 -7.06
C LEU A 112 14.26 -7.94 -7.13
N ALA A 113 15.43 -8.13 -7.74
CA ALA A 113 16.08 -9.44 -7.79
C ALA A 113 16.42 -9.90 -6.37
N ALA A 114 16.02 -11.11 -6.00
CA ALA A 114 16.34 -11.69 -4.69
C ALA A 114 17.84 -12.02 -4.58
N SER A 115 18.49 -12.29 -5.71
CA SER A 115 19.91 -12.57 -5.80
C SER A 115 20.52 -12.07 -7.11
N ARG A 116 21.85 -12.00 -7.14
CA ARG A 116 22.59 -11.73 -8.38
C ARG A 116 22.37 -12.79 -9.45
N MET A 117 22.13 -14.05 -9.07
CA MET A 117 21.84 -15.12 -10.03
C MET A 117 20.50 -14.88 -10.75
N ASP A 118 19.50 -14.35 -10.03
CA ASP A 118 18.22 -14.02 -10.64
C ASP A 118 18.39 -12.88 -11.64
N GLN A 119 19.20 -11.87 -11.32
CA GLN A 119 19.51 -10.77 -12.24
C GLN A 119 20.18 -11.22 -13.55
N GLU A 120 21.02 -12.26 -13.49
CA GLU A 120 21.74 -12.80 -14.65
C GLU A 120 20.90 -13.82 -15.45
N ASN A 121 19.70 -14.18 -14.97
CA ASN A 121 18.79 -15.08 -15.66
C ASN A 121 18.23 -14.40 -16.94
N PRO A 122 18.36 -15.00 -18.13
CA PRO A 122 17.81 -14.43 -19.36
C PRO A 122 16.29 -14.21 -19.32
N ASP A 123 15.57 -14.98 -18.49
CA ASP A 123 14.12 -14.88 -18.32
C ASP A 123 13.71 -13.98 -17.13
N PHE A 124 14.66 -13.32 -16.46
CA PHE A 124 14.44 -12.55 -15.24
C PHE A 124 13.28 -11.56 -15.35
N GLU A 125 13.26 -10.76 -16.42
CA GLU A 125 12.23 -9.76 -16.60
C GLU A 125 10.84 -10.38 -16.75
N THR A 126 10.73 -11.52 -17.45
CA THR A 126 9.46 -12.22 -17.59
C THR A 126 9.00 -12.77 -16.23
N LEU A 127 9.92 -13.38 -15.48
CA LEU A 127 9.62 -13.96 -14.17
C LEU A 127 9.20 -12.89 -13.15
N ILE A 128 9.93 -11.78 -13.06
CA ILE A 128 9.59 -10.72 -12.10
C ILE A 128 8.25 -10.06 -12.45
N ILE A 129 7.92 -9.92 -13.74
CA ILE A 129 6.61 -9.41 -14.15
C ILE A 129 5.49 -10.38 -13.77
N GLN A 130 5.71 -11.69 -13.89
CA GLN A 130 4.77 -12.70 -13.42
C GLN A 130 4.58 -12.61 -11.90
N ASP A 131 5.66 -12.52 -11.13
CA ASP A 131 5.60 -12.35 -9.67
C ASP A 131 4.86 -11.07 -9.26
N MET A 132 5.06 -9.98 -10.02
CA MET A 132 4.32 -8.72 -9.81
C MET A 132 2.82 -8.89 -10.05
N ASP A 133 2.42 -9.65 -11.07
CA ASP A 133 1.01 -9.90 -11.38
C ASP A 133 0.33 -10.75 -10.30
N GLU A 134 1.02 -11.81 -9.84
CA GLU A 134 0.55 -12.63 -8.73
C GLU A 134 0.40 -11.81 -7.43
N CYS A 135 1.40 -10.97 -7.12
CA CYS A 135 1.37 -10.08 -5.96
C CYS A 135 0.25 -9.03 -6.07
N SER A 136 0.11 -8.41 -7.24
CA SER A 136 -0.95 -7.42 -7.53
C SER A 136 -2.34 -8.02 -7.35
N SER A 137 -2.55 -9.23 -7.87
CA SER A 137 -3.82 -9.97 -7.74
C SER A 137 -4.14 -10.31 -6.28
N ALA A 138 -3.14 -10.76 -5.51
CA ALA A 138 -3.33 -11.04 -4.09
C ALA A 138 -3.63 -9.77 -3.27
N LEU A 139 -2.94 -8.66 -3.57
CA LEU A 139 -3.19 -7.37 -2.93
C LEU A 139 -4.60 -6.87 -3.21
N GLU A 140 -5.09 -6.99 -4.45
CA GLU A 140 -6.45 -6.58 -4.83
C GLU A 140 -7.51 -7.25 -3.94
N VAL A 141 -7.39 -8.56 -3.73
CA VAL A 141 -8.31 -9.32 -2.86
C VAL A 141 -8.30 -8.78 -1.43
N LEU A 142 -7.10 -8.59 -0.85
CA LEU A 142 -6.97 -8.11 0.53
C LEU A 142 -7.47 -6.67 0.69
N ILE A 143 -7.21 -5.80 -0.29
CA ILE A 143 -7.66 -4.41 -0.31
C ILE A 143 -9.18 -4.35 -0.43
N SER A 144 -9.80 -5.20 -1.25
CA SER A 144 -11.26 -5.28 -1.36
C SER A 144 -11.88 -5.66 -0.02
N ILE A 145 -11.40 -6.74 0.61
CA ILE A 145 -11.89 -7.21 1.92
C ILE A 145 -11.80 -6.10 2.98
N LEU A 146 -10.66 -5.40 3.05
CA LEU A 146 -10.49 -4.30 4.00
C LEU A 146 -11.33 -3.08 3.63
N SER A 147 -11.50 -2.76 2.35
CA SER A 147 -12.31 -1.62 1.93
C SER A 147 -13.78 -1.82 2.23
N ASP A 148 -14.32 -3.00 1.90
CA ASP A 148 -15.70 -3.37 2.20
C ASP A 148 -15.97 -3.31 3.70
N PHE A 149 -15.03 -3.84 4.52
CA PHE A 149 -15.11 -3.78 5.97
C PHE A 149 -15.09 -2.34 6.52
N TYR A 150 -14.19 -1.48 6.04
CA TYR A 150 -14.12 -0.09 6.49
C TYR A 150 -15.36 0.71 6.08
N ILE A 151 -15.94 0.42 4.90
CA ILE A 151 -17.19 1.03 4.45
C ILE A 151 -18.35 0.56 5.32
N SER A 152 -18.48 -0.75 5.58
CA SER A 152 -19.57 -1.28 6.41
C SER A 152 -19.52 -0.78 7.86
N GLU A 153 -18.31 -0.49 8.35
CA GLU A 153 -18.10 0.04 9.70
C GLU A 153 -18.13 1.57 9.78
N ASP A 154 -18.38 2.30 8.69
CA ASP A 154 -18.36 3.78 8.63
C ASP A 154 -17.01 4.37 9.11
N LEU A 155 -15.91 3.77 8.66
CA LEU A 155 -14.53 4.13 9.02
C LEU A 155 -13.68 4.60 7.83
N ASP A 156 -14.21 4.59 6.60
CA ASP A 156 -13.47 4.99 5.39
C ASP A 156 -13.47 6.53 5.18
N SER A 157 -12.83 7.24 6.11
CA SER A 157 -12.79 8.72 6.13
C SER A 157 -12.20 9.32 4.85
N GLN A 158 -12.88 10.25 4.21
CA GLN A 158 -12.40 10.95 3.01
C GLN A 158 -11.50 12.16 3.32
N GLU A 159 -11.06 12.33 4.57
CA GLU A 159 -10.21 13.44 4.97
C GLU A 159 -8.85 13.42 4.28
N GLN A 160 -8.37 14.62 3.95
CA GLN A 160 -7.07 14.83 3.32
C GLN A 160 -5.99 15.18 4.34
N VAL A 161 -4.77 14.69 4.09
CA VAL A 161 -3.54 15.09 4.78
C VAL A 161 -2.70 16.07 3.98
#